data_AF-A0A6A0GUU7-F1
#
_entry.id   AF-A0A6A0GUU7-F1
#
_cell.length_a   1.000
_cell.length_b   1.000
_cell.length_c   1.000
_cell.angle_alpha   90.00
_cell.angle_beta   90.00
_cell.angle_gamma   90.00
#
_symmetry.space_group_name_H-M   'P 1'
#
loop_
_entity.id
_entity.type
_entity.pdbx_description
1 polymer ?
#
loop_
_entity_poly.entity_id
_entity_poly.type
_entity_poly.pdbx_seq_one_letter_code
_entity_poly.pdbx_strand_id
1 'polypeptide(L)'
;MRKIEGQLRLLQQVKVLVWVMTQPDNHQTKAVHVRDTWGKRVDKLLFMSTQEAQKLMCYRIFLGDKVNKMYIPTDPSLPTVKLNMTEGRDYLWGKTKEAYKYVYQHYINDYDWFMKADDDTFVVMENLRYMLSLYDPEIPIYFGSRFKKFNPQGYMSGGGGYVLSRAAVKKFVEEALPDPKKCKADHTGAEDAEMGICMTNVGVLAGDSRDELGRGRFFPFVPAHHLVSGFIGEKSWYWDYIYYPIKVVSDGRDIFVLVLGLYLLPDQS
;
A
#
# COMPACT_ATOMS: atom_id res chain seq x y z
N MET A 1 2.47 -34.70 3.64
CA MET A 1 1.08 -34.23 3.37
C MET A 1 0.47 -33.52 4.58
N ARG A 2 0.30 -34.14 5.77
CA ARG A 2 -0.30 -33.49 6.95
C ARG A 2 0.34 -32.17 7.42
N LYS A 3 1.68 -32.03 7.32
CA LYS A 3 2.40 -30.80 7.70
C LYS A 3 2.13 -29.63 6.74
N ILE A 4 1.96 -29.95 5.45
CA ILE A 4 1.64 -28.98 4.38
C ILE A 4 0.18 -28.53 4.50
N GLU A 5 -0.74 -29.46 4.76
CA GLU A 5 -2.16 -29.14 5.02
C GLU A 5 -2.35 -28.26 6.27
N GLY A 6 -1.56 -28.50 7.33
CA GLY A 6 -1.55 -27.65 8.52
C GLY A 6 -1.08 -26.23 8.26
N GLN A 7 0.00 -26.06 7.48
CA GLN A 7 0.46 -24.72 7.05
C GLN A 7 -0.55 -24.03 6.14
N LEU A 8 -1.15 -24.74 5.17
CA LEU A 8 -2.22 -24.19 4.31
C LEU A 8 -3.45 -23.74 5.11
N ARG A 9 -3.82 -24.47 6.18
CA ARG A 9 -4.90 -24.05 7.09
C ARG A 9 -4.54 -22.78 7.87
N LEU A 10 -3.32 -22.65 8.36
CA LEU A 10 -2.86 -21.44 9.05
C LEU A 10 -2.85 -20.23 8.09
N LEU A 11 -2.43 -20.43 6.84
CA LEU A 11 -2.49 -19.40 5.81
C LEU A 11 -3.93 -18.96 5.48
N GLN A 12 -4.88 -19.90 5.48
CA GLN A 12 -6.30 -19.59 5.27
C GLN A 12 -6.96 -18.89 6.46
N GLN A 13 -6.32 -18.84 7.63
CA GLN A 13 -6.85 -18.15 8.82
C GLN A 13 -6.48 -16.67 8.88
N VAL A 14 -5.40 -16.24 8.22
CA VAL A 14 -4.97 -14.83 8.22
C VAL A 14 -5.90 -14.00 7.34
N LYS A 15 -6.76 -13.20 7.98
CA LYS A 15 -7.69 -12.30 7.28
C LYS A 15 -7.05 -10.95 7.02
N VAL A 16 -6.93 -10.58 5.75
CA VAL A 16 -6.31 -9.31 5.34
C VAL A 16 -7.33 -8.45 4.59
N LEU A 17 -7.59 -7.26 5.12
CA LEU A 17 -8.26 -6.20 4.38
C LEU A 17 -7.20 -5.37 3.65
N VAL A 18 -7.37 -5.20 2.34
CA VAL A 18 -6.54 -4.28 1.55
C VAL A 18 -7.40 -3.12 1.10
N TRP A 19 -6.97 -1.91 1.41
CA TRP A 19 -7.52 -0.70 0.84
C TRP A 19 -6.51 -0.07 -0.11
N VAL A 20 -7.00 0.28 -1.30
CA VAL A 20 -6.19 0.79 -2.41
C VAL A 20 -6.45 2.28 -2.53
N MET A 21 -5.41 3.09 -2.39
CA MET A 21 -5.44 4.51 -2.70
C MET A 21 -5.56 4.68 -4.23
N THR A 22 -6.61 5.38 -4.68
CA THR A 22 -6.80 5.70 -6.10
C THR A 22 -7.42 7.09 -6.24
N GLN A 23 -7.37 7.63 -7.44
CA GLN A 23 -8.10 8.84 -7.83
C GLN A 23 -9.16 8.50 -8.90
N PRO A 24 -10.17 9.36 -9.10
CA PRO A 24 -11.25 9.13 -10.07
C PRO A 24 -10.72 8.75 -11.46
N ASP A 25 -9.75 9.51 -11.96
CA ASP A 25 -9.10 9.30 -13.27
C ASP A 25 -8.45 7.92 -13.44
N ASN A 26 -8.11 7.25 -12.32
CA ASN A 26 -7.43 5.95 -12.33
C ASN A 26 -8.40 4.77 -12.16
N HIS A 27 -9.70 5.01 -11.97
CA HIS A 27 -10.67 3.93 -11.73
C HIS A 27 -10.66 2.91 -12.88
N GLN A 28 -10.72 3.37 -14.14
CA GLN A 28 -10.76 2.48 -15.32
C GLN A 28 -9.40 2.10 -15.87
N THR A 29 -8.37 2.88 -15.61
CA THR A 29 -7.03 2.66 -16.19
C THR A 29 -6.13 1.86 -15.27
N LYS A 30 -6.43 1.78 -13.98
CA LYS A 30 -5.60 1.09 -12.98
C LYS A 30 -6.40 0.26 -11.97
N ALA A 31 -7.39 0.86 -11.29
CA ALA A 31 -8.08 0.21 -10.18
C ALA A 31 -8.84 -1.06 -10.60
N VAL A 32 -9.47 -1.06 -11.78
CA VAL A 32 -10.08 -2.27 -12.37
C VAL A 32 -9.07 -3.41 -12.54
N HIS A 33 -7.82 -3.12 -12.92
CA HIS A 33 -6.79 -4.14 -13.09
C HIS A 33 -6.35 -4.72 -11.75
N VAL A 34 -6.24 -3.89 -10.70
CA VAL A 34 -6.02 -4.38 -9.33
C VAL A 34 -7.13 -5.33 -8.92
N ARG A 35 -8.40 -4.93 -9.08
CA ARG A 35 -9.56 -5.77 -8.79
C ARG A 35 -9.53 -7.08 -9.56
N ASP A 36 -9.24 -7.04 -10.86
CA ASP A 36 -9.36 -8.18 -11.76
C ASP A 36 -8.17 -9.15 -11.72
N THR A 37 -7.08 -8.76 -11.05
CA THR A 37 -5.87 -9.57 -10.90
C THR A 37 -5.68 -10.04 -9.46
N TRP A 38 -4.71 -9.50 -8.73
CA TRP A 38 -4.35 -9.92 -7.37
C TRP A 38 -5.44 -9.58 -6.35
N GLY A 39 -6.24 -8.54 -6.60
CA GLY A 39 -7.37 -8.15 -5.76
C GLY A 39 -8.40 -9.24 -5.55
N LYS A 40 -8.56 -10.17 -6.51
CA LYS A 40 -9.44 -11.35 -6.37
C LYS A 40 -9.05 -12.30 -5.23
N ARG A 41 -7.82 -12.21 -4.74
CA ARG A 41 -7.26 -13.09 -3.69
C ARG A 41 -7.32 -12.45 -2.30
N VAL A 42 -7.83 -11.23 -2.20
CA VAL A 42 -7.96 -10.47 -0.95
C VAL A 42 -9.27 -10.83 -0.25
N ASP A 43 -9.28 -10.88 1.08
CA ASP A 43 -10.50 -11.18 1.85
C ASP A 43 -11.52 -10.03 1.76
N LYS A 44 -11.02 -8.78 1.83
CA LYS A 44 -11.79 -7.57 1.56
C LYS A 44 -10.95 -6.54 0.83
N LEU A 45 -11.42 -6.16 -0.35
CA LEU A 45 -10.81 -5.13 -1.18
C LEU A 45 -11.68 -3.87 -1.19
N LEU A 46 -11.08 -2.73 -0.90
CA LEU A 46 -11.71 -1.41 -0.95
C LEU A 46 -10.88 -0.47 -1.82
N PHE A 47 -11.51 0.41 -2.58
CA PHE A 47 -10.84 1.47 -3.33
C PHE A 47 -11.18 2.82 -2.73
N MET A 48 -10.21 3.46 -2.09
CA MET A 48 -10.37 4.74 -1.42
C MET A 48 -10.15 5.87 -2.44
N SER A 49 -11.18 6.67 -2.69
CA SER A 49 -11.15 7.72 -3.72
C SER A 49 -12.03 8.90 -3.34
N THR A 50 -11.80 10.09 -3.89
CA THR A 50 -12.64 11.27 -3.57
C THR A 50 -13.99 11.27 -4.30
N GLN A 51 -14.16 10.39 -5.29
CA GLN A 51 -15.42 10.17 -5.98
C GLN A 51 -15.75 8.68 -6.00
N GLU A 52 -17.03 8.37 -6.02
CA GLU A 52 -17.50 7.00 -6.28
C GLU A 52 -17.18 6.62 -7.73
N ALA A 53 -17.04 5.32 -8.00
CA ALA A 53 -17.00 4.81 -9.37
C ALA A 53 -18.34 5.09 -10.05
N GLN A 54 -18.45 6.23 -10.72
CA GLN A 54 -19.64 6.63 -11.45
C GLN A 54 -19.47 6.37 -12.95
N LYS A 55 -20.57 6.00 -13.59
CA LYS A 55 -20.71 5.58 -15.00
C LYS A 55 -20.19 6.57 -16.06
N LEU A 56 -19.60 7.71 -15.70
CA LEU A 56 -19.26 8.77 -16.64
C LEU A 56 -18.00 9.54 -16.17
N MET A 57 -16.81 9.11 -16.59
CA MET A 57 -15.68 10.04 -16.72
C MET A 57 -15.62 10.56 -18.15
N CYS A 58 -15.37 11.87 -18.29
CA CYS A 58 -15.30 12.55 -19.58
C CYS A 58 -13.84 12.72 -19.99
N TYR A 59 -13.40 12.05 -21.06
CA TYR A 59 -12.25 12.54 -21.81
C TYR A 59 -12.71 13.58 -22.83
N ARG A 60 -11.99 14.70 -22.91
CA ARG A 60 -12.08 15.64 -24.04
C ARG A 60 -11.21 15.09 -25.16
N ILE A 61 -11.82 14.65 -26.26
CA ILE A 61 -11.10 14.32 -27.47
C ILE A 61 -11.24 15.50 -28.43
N PHE A 62 -10.10 16.02 -28.90
CA PHE A 62 -10.06 17.00 -29.98
C PHE A 62 -10.02 16.26 -31.31
N LEU A 63 -11.13 16.31 -32.07
CA LEU A 63 -11.17 15.88 -33.46
C LEU A 63 -11.42 17.13 -34.32
N GLY A 64 -10.34 17.79 -34.73
CA GLY A 64 -10.38 19.12 -35.36
C GLY A 64 -10.85 20.21 -34.36
N ASP A 65 -11.57 21.22 -34.86
CA ASP A 65 -12.10 22.34 -34.05
C ASP A 65 -13.33 21.97 -33.19
N LYS A 66 -13.77 20.70 -33.21
CA LYS A 66 -14.96 20.23 -32.49
C LYS A 66 -14.58 19.38 -31.29
N VAL A 67 -15.13 19.74 -30.13
CA VAL A 67 -15.02 18.96 -28.90
C VAL A 67 -16.14 17.92 -28.87
N ASN A 68 -15.81 16.64 -29.03
CA ASN A 68 -16.74 15.55 -28.77
C ASN A 68 -16.46 14.96 -27.39
N LYS A 69 -17.50 14.88 -26.54
CA LYS A 69 -17.44 14.17 -25.25
C LYS A 69 -17.65 12.69 -25.54
N MET A 70 -16.60 11.87 -25.37
CA MET A 70 -16.73 10.42 -25.41
C MET A 70 -16.80 9.88 -23.99
N TYR A 71 -17.87 9.14 -23.70
CA TYR A 71 -18.13 8.54 -22.40
C TYR A 71 -17.60 7.11 -22.41
N ILE A 72 -16.55 6.83 -21.64
CA ILE A 72 -16.18 5.46 -21.30
C ILE A 72 -16.78 5.21 -19.91
N PRO A 73 -17.77 4.31 -19.78
CA PRO A 73 -18.42 4.08 -18.51
C PRO A 73 -17.47 3.43 -17.52
N THR A 74 -17.33 4.03 -16.33
CA THR A 74 -16.65 3.39 -15.21
C THR A 74 -17.45 2.17 -14.77
N ASP A 75 -16.77 1.07 -14.49
CA ASP A 75 -17.35 -0.16 -13.95
C ASP A 75 -17.92 0.12 -12.54
N PRO A 76 -19.26 0.15 -12.38
CA PRO A 76 -19.91 0.47 -11.12
C PRO A 76 -19.75 -0.65 -10.07
N SER A 77 -19.21 -1.81 -10.44
CA SER A 77 -18.92 -2.89 -9.50
C SER A 77 -17.61 -2.70 -8.73
N LEU A 78 -16.82 -1.68 -9.06
CA LEU A 78 -15.62 -1.35 -8.30
C LEU A 78 -16.03 -0.93 -6.87
N PRO A 79 -15.54 -1.60 -5.80
CA PRO A 79 -15.96 -1.32 -4.43
C PRO A 79 -15.30 -0.03 -3.89
N THR A 80 -15.69 1.11 -4.46
CA THR A 80 -15.16 2.42 -4.09
C THR A 80 -15.79 2.95 -2.81
N VAL A 81 -14.96 3.51 -1.95
CA VAL A 81 -15.37 4.29 -0.77
C VAL A 81 -15.02 5.75 -1.03
N LYS A 82 -16.03 6.60 -1.04
CA LYS A 82 -15.86 8.04 -1.25
C LYS A 82 -15.30 8.70 0.00
N LEU A 83 -14.11 9.28 -0.11
CA LEU A 83 -13.49 10.12 0.90
C LEU A 83 -13.84 11.58 0.69
N ASN A 84 -14.27 12.28 1.75
CA ASN A 84 -14.53 13.72 1.69
C ASN A 84 -13.23 14.52 1.83
N MET A 85 -12.38 14.44 0.80
CA MET A 85 -11.05 15.05 0.76
C MET A 85 -10.80 15.72 -0.59
N THR A 86 -9.87 16.68 -0.61
CA THR A 86 -9.37 17.27 -1.85
C THR A 86 -8.49 16.28 -2.60
N GLU A 87 -8.60 16.20 -3.93
CA GLU A 87 -7.67 15.43 -4.75
C GLU A 87 -6.31 16.10 -4.87
N GLY A 88 -5.30 15.27 -5.12
CA GLY A 88 -3.94 15.73 -5.35
C GLY A 88 -2.92 15.00 -4.49
N ARG A 89 -1.68 14.99 -4.97
CA ARG A 89 -0.55 14.32 -4.31
C ARG A 89 -0.27 14.89 -2.92
N ASP A 90 -0.44 16.20 -2.75
CA ASP A 90 -0.19 16.87 -1.48
C ASP A 90 -1.19 16.47 -0.38
N TYR A 91 -2.37 15.97 -0.76
CA TYR A 91 -3.44 15.58 0.18
C TYR A 91 -3.50 14.05 0.42
N LEU A 92 -2.50 13.28 -0.03
CA LEU A 92 -2.43 11.83 0.19
C LEU A 92 -2.43 11.49 1.69
N TRP A 93 -1.81 12.32 2.52
CA TRP A 93 -1.84 12.15 3.96
C TRP A 93 -3.27 12.26 4.51
N GLY A 94 -4.01 13.31 4.13
CA GLY A 94 -5.41 13.46 4.48
C GLY A 94 -6.28 12.28 4.04
N LYS A 95 -6.12 11.81 2.80
CA LYS A 95 -6.84 10.64 2.28
C LYS A 95 -6.53 9.37 3.10
N THR A 96 -5.28 9.19 3.51
CA THR A 96 -4.87 8.05 4.34
C THR A 96 -5.50 8.08 5.73
N LYS A 97 -5.56 9.26 6.37
CA LYS A 97 -6.25 9.42 7.65
C LYS A 97 -7.72 9.03 7.55
N GLU A 98 -8.42 9.51 6.52
CA GLU A 98 -9.84 9.19 6.32
C GLU A 98 -10.06 7.72 5.94
N ALA A 99 -9.18 7.13 5.12
CA ALA A 99 -9.22 5.70 4.81
C ALA A 99 -9.07 4.84 6.08
N TYR A 100 -8.11 5.15 6.94
CA TYR A 100 -7.93 4.40 8.19
C TYR A 100 -9.07 4.61 9.19
N LYS A 101 -9.64 5.82 9.29
CA LYS A 101 -10.86 6.04 10.08
C LYS A 101 -12.01 5.17 9.57
N TYR A 102 -12.20 5.09 8.25
CA TYR A 102 -13.25 4.28 7.64
C TYR A 102 -13.04 2.78 7.92
N VAL A 103 -11.85 2.23 7.65
CA VAL A 103 -11.60 0.80 7.92
C VAL A 103 -11.69 0.47 9.40
N TYR A 104 -11.28 1.40 10.27
CA TYR A 104 -11.44 1.24 11.72
C TYR A 104 -12.92 1.14 12.11
N GLN A 105 -13.74 2.11 11.67
CA GLN A 105 -15.16 2.16 12.03
C GLN A 105 -15.96 0.97 11.51
N HIS A 106 -15.62 0.47 10.32
CA HIS A 106 -16.44 -0.54 9.63
C HIS A 106 -15.90 -1.97 9.73
N TYR A 107 -14.60 -2.17 9.93
CA TYR A 107 -13.96 -3.48 9.72
C TYR A 107 -12.90 -3.86 10.77
N ILE A 108 -12.64 -3.04 11.79
CA ILE A 108 -11.54 -3.30 12.75
C ILE A 108 -11.63 -4.67 13.41
N ASN A 109 -12.85 -5.15 13.70
CA ASN A 109 -13.07 -6.43 14.39
C ASN A 109 -13.17 -7.63 13.44
N ASP A 110 -13.18 -7.41 12.13
CA ASP A 110 -13.43 -8.47 11.14
C ASP A 110 -12.14 -9.04 10.52
N TYR A 111 -11.04 -8.28 10.55
CA TYR A 111 -9.77 -8.61 9.88
C TYR A 111 -8.58 -8.42 10.82
N ASP A 112 -7.57 -9.27 10.65
CA ASP A 112 -6.37 -9.31 11.49
C ASP A 112 -5.34 -8.26 11.05
N TRP A 113 -5.29 -7.99 9.74
CA TRP A 113 -4.31 -7.13 9.11
C TRP A 113 -4.96 -6.17 8.11
N PHE A 114 -4.44 -4.95 8.06
CA PHE A 114 -4.95 -3.85 7.24
C PHE A 114 -3.82 -3.30 6.39
N MET A 115 -3.87 -3.55 5.08
CA MET A 115 -2.83 -3.14 4.15
C MET A 115 -3.27 -1.94 3.32
N LYS A 116 -2.39 -0.94 3.27
CA LYS A 116 -2.41 0.12 2.27
C LYS A 116 -1.67 -0.33 1.02
N ALA A 117 -2.31 -0.16 -0.12
CA ALA A 117 -1.71 -0.31 -1.45
C ALA A 117 -2.03 0.93 -2.31
N ASP A 118 -1.24 1.18 -3.35
CA ASP A 118 -1.56 2.15 -4.40
C ASP A 118 -2.20 1.44 -5.61
N ASP A 119 -2.88 2.19 -6.48
CA ASP A 119 -3.51 1.65 -7.69
C ASP A 119 -2.54 1.08 -8.73
N ASP A 120 -1.25 1.27 -8.51
CA ASP A 120 -0.16 0.65 -9.24
C ASP A 120 0.61 -0.40 -8.40
N THR A 121 0.15 -0.77 -7.21
CA THR A 121 0.79 -1.83 -6.43
C THR A 121 0.34 -3.23 -6.91
N PHE A 122 1.25 -4.20 -6.92
CA PHE A 122 0.96 -5.63 -7.12
C PHE A 122 1.32 -6.43 -5.86
N VAL A 123 0.39 -7.24 -5.36
CA VAL A 123 0.55 -8.00 -4.11
C VAL A 123 0.39 -9.49 -4.37
N VAL A 124 1.40 -10.30 -4.00
CA VAL A 124 1.24 -11.77 -3.94
C VAL A 124 0.66 -12.13 -2.58
N MET A 125 -0.67 -12.25 -2.52
CA MET A 125 -1.41 -12.41 -1.27
C MET A 125 -1.01 -13.65 -0.46
N GLU A 126 -0.66 -14.76 -1.12
CA GLU A 126 -0.20 -15.99 -0.46
C GLU A 126 1.10 -15.76 0.33
N ASN A 127 2.00 -14.99 -0.27
CA ASN A 127 3.29 -14.62 0.32
C ASN A 127 3.12 -13.64 1.47
N LEU A 128 2.23 -12.66 1.31
CA LEU A 128 1.86 -11.74 2.37
C LEU A 128 1.28 -12.50 3.57
N ARG A 129 0.29 -13.38 3.35
CA ARG A 129 -0.31 -14.19 4.41
C ARG A 129 0.71 -15.10 5.09
N TYR A 130 1.64 -15.68 4.34
CA TYR A 130 2.73 -16.47 4.92
C TYR A 130 3.59 -15.67 5.89
N MET A 131 4.01 -14.46 5.51
CA MET A 131 4.72 -13.57 6.42
C MET A 131 3.90 -13.28 7.68
N LEU A 132 2.65 -12.85 7.48
CA LEU A 132 1.80 -12.36 8.56
C LEU A 132 1.37 -13.46 9.53
N SER A 133 1.31 -14.72 9.07
CA SER A 133 0.98 -15.88 9.92
C SER A 133 1.97 -16.12 11.06
N LEU A 134 3.14 -15.48 11.01
CA LEU A 134 4.19 -15.58 12.04
C LEU A 134 4.02 -14.56 13.17
N TYR A 135 3.05 -13.66 13.08
CA TYR A 135 2.86 -12.55 14.01
C TYR A 135 1.44 -12.54 14.59
N ASP A 136 1.34 -12.11 15.84
CA ASP A 136 0.06 -11.86 16.51
C ASP A 136 -0.49 -10.48 16.10
N PRO A 137 -1.71 -10.39 15.53
CA PRO A 137 -2.32 -9.12 15.13
C PRO A 137 -2.70 -8.19 16.30
N GLU A 138 -2.65 -8.68 17.55
CA GLU A 138 -2.85 -7.85 18.74
C GLU A 138 -1.56 -7.18 19.23
N ILE A 139 -0.41 -7.52 18.64
CA ILE A 139 0.84 -6.78 18.87
C ILE A 139 0.84 -5.56 17.93
N PRO A 140 1.03 -4.32 18.44
CA PRO A 140 1.07 -3.12 17.63
C PRO A 140 2.35 -3.08 16.79
N ILE A 141 2.31 -3.70 15.61
CA ILE A 141 3.38 -3.80 14.63
C ILE A 141 2.88 -3.47 13.23
N TYR A 142 3.77 -2.96 12.38
CA TYR A 142 3.51 -2.74 10.95
C TYR A 142 4.74 -3.10 10.11
N PHE A 143 4.49 -3.49 8.87
CA PHE A 143 5.51 -3.99 7.93
C PHE A 143 5.41 -3.27 6.58
N GLY A 144 6.53 -3.21 5.87
CA GLY A 144 6.62 -2.62 4.55
C GLY A 144 8.07 -2.52 4.08
N SER A 145 8.33 -1.67 3.08
CA SER A 145 9.69 -1.35 2.65
C SER A 145 10.26 -0.25 3.56
N ARG A 146 11.06 -0.65 4.56
CA ARG A 146 11.55 0.26 5.60
C ARG A 146 12.64 1.21 5.10
N PHE A 147 12.39 2.52 5.22
CA PHE A 147 13.35 3.60 5.03
C PHE A 147 13.76 4.21 6.37
N LYS A 148 15.01 4.65 6.52
CA LYS A 148 15.62 5.07 7.80
C LYS A 148 15.58 6.58 8.10
N LYS A 149 15.18 7.42 7.13
CA LYS A 149 15.14 8.87 7.34
C LYS A 149 13.90 9.32 8.12
N PHE A 150 13.91 10.59 8.57
CA PHE A 150 12.81 11.32 9.22
C PHE A 150 12.34 10.84 10.60
N ASN A 151 12.66 9.61 10.99
CA ASN A 151 12.14 8.98 12.19
C ASN A 151 13.17 7.99 12.76
N PRO A 152 13.41 7.90 14.09
CA PRO A 152 14.41 7.00 14.65
C PRO A 152 14.22 5.52 14.27
N GLN A 153 12.97 5.06 14.21
CA GLN A 153 12.66 3.71 13.72
C GLN A 153 12.41 3.66 12.20
N GLY A 154 12.57 4.76 11.48
CA GLY A 154 12.25 4.84 10.06
C GLY A 154 10.76 4.81 9.75
N TYR A 155 10.40 4.59 8.49
CA TYR A 155 9.03 4.53 8.01
C TYR A 155 8.91 3.52 6.86
N MET A 156 7.70 3.10 6.51
CA MET A 156 7.48 2.17 5.40
C MET A 156 7.14 2.96 4.14
N SER A 157 7.85 2.74 3.04
CA SER A 157 7.60 3.44 1.77
C SER A 157 6.17 3.23 1.27
N GLY A 158 5.50 4.32 0.87
CA GLY A 158 4.11 4.29 0.44
C GLY A 158 3.87 3.47 -0.82
N GLY A 159 4.74 3.61 -1.84
CA GLY A 159 4.60 2.94 -3.14
C GLY A 159 4.91 1.44 -3.12
N GLY A 160 5.62 0.97 -2.08
CA GLY A 160 5.80 -0.46 -1.84
C GLY A 160 4.64 -1.09 -1.07
N GLY A 161 3.64 -0.30 -0.67
CA GLY A 161 2.61 -0.70 0.27
C GLY A 161 3.15 -0.94 1.68
N TYR A 162 2.22 -0.92 2.64
CA TYR A 162 2.53 -1.26 4.03
C TYR A 162 1.30 -1.86 4.71
N VAL A 163 1.53 -2.73 5.68
CA VAL A 163 0.49 -3.49 6.37
C VAL A 163 0.59 -3.29 7.88
N LEU A 164 -0.53 -2.92 8.49
CA LEU A 164 -0.68 -2.69 9.91
C LEU A 164 -1.42 -3.88 10.53
N SER A 165 -0.96 -4.30 11.71
CA SER A 165 -1.74 -5.16 12.60
C SER A 165 -3.02 -4.46 13.07
N ARG A 166 -4.02 -5.24 13.50
CA ARG A 166 -5.25 -4.71 14.11
C ARG A 166 -4.93 -3.74 15.25
N ALA A 167 -4.02 -4.12 16.15
CA ALA A 167 -3.61 -3.27 17.27
C ALA A 167 -2.93 -1.96 16.80
N ALA A 168 -2.14 -1.99 15.73
CA ALA A 168 -1.54 -0.79 15.16
C ALA A 168 -2.61 0.17 14.58
N VAL A 169 -3.63 -0.34 13.90
CA VAL A 169 -4.74 0.50 13.40
C VAL A 169 -5.52 1.14 14.55
N LYS A 170 -5.82 0.39 15.62
CA LYS A 170 -6.47 0.92 16.83
C LYS A 170 -5.65 2.07 17.42
N LYS A 171 -4.36 1.85 17.68
CA LYS A 171 -3.47 2.90 18.19
C LYS A 171 -3.41 4.12 17.28
N PHE A 172 -3.33 3.91 15.97
CA PHE A 172 -3.31 5.02 15.02
C PHE A 172 -4.55 5.89 15.14
N VAL A 173 -5.74 5.28 15.09
CA VAL A 173 -7.01 6.01 15.04
C VAL A 173 -7.42 6.55 16.42
N GLU A 174 -7.23 5.78 17.49
CA GLU A 174 -7.69 6.12 18.83
C GLU A 174 -6.69 7.00 19.60
N GLU A 175 -5.38 6.86 19.36
CA GLU A 175 -4.35 7.56 20.13
C GLU A 175 -3.55 8.57 19.31
N ALA A 176 -3.19 8.26 18.06
CA ALA A 176 -2.32 9.12 17.27
C ALA A 176 -3.10 10.28 16.62
N LEU A 177 -4.15 9.98 15.86
CA LEU A 177 -4.93 10.97 15.12
C LEU A 177 -5.56 12.08 15.99
N PRO A 178 -6.07 11.80 17.21
CA PRO A 178 -6.67 12.85 18.04
C PRO A 178 -5.65 13.81 18.67
N ASP A 179 -4.37 13.44 18.72
CA ASP A 179 -3.32 14.22 19.38
C ASP A 179 -2.37 14.87 18.34
N PRO A 180 -2.44 16.20 18.13
CA PRO A 180 -1.60 16.90 17.16
C PRO A 180 -0.10 16.85 17.48
N LYS A 181 0.28 16.47 18.72
CA LYS A 181 1.69 16.25 19.10
C LYS A 181 2.20 14.88 18.67
N LYS A 182 1.31 13.91 18.48
CA LYS A 182 1.66 12.56 18.04
C LYS A 182 1.57 12.41 16.53
N CYS A 183 0.63 13.10 15.89
CA CYS A 183 0.35 12.95 14.48
C CYS A 183 -0.03 14.29 13.86
N LYS A 184 0.46 14.57 12.65
CA LYS A 184 0.19 15.85 12.00
C LYS A 184 -1.30 16.04 11.73
N ALA A 185 -1.88 17.07 12.37
CA ALA A 185 -3.30 17.38 12.27
C ALA A 185 -3.72 17.85 10.88
N ASP A 186 -2.86 18.61 10.20
CA ASP A 186 -3.08 19.05 8.82
C ASP A 186 -3.13 17.87 7.83
N HIS A 187 -3.76 18.07 6.67
CA HIS A 187 -3.98 17.03 5.66
C HIS A 187 -2.84 16.91 4.64
N THR A 188 -1.83 17.77 4.72
CA THR A 188 -0.69 17.77 3.79
C THR A 188 0.53 17.02 4.34
N GLY A 189 1.39 16.57 3.44
CA GLY A 189 2.68 15.97 3.78
C GLY A 189 2.97 14.70 2.99
N ALA A 190 4.19 14.19 3.13
CA ALA A 190 4.55 12.89 2.60
C ALA A 190 3.85 11.81 3.44
N GLU A 191 2.78 11.26 2.88
CA GLU A 191 1.88 10.29 3.53
C GLU A 191 2.59 9.19 4.32
N ASP A 192 3.59 8.58 3.70
CA ASP A 192 4.34 7.46 4.27
C ASP A 192 5.29 7.86 5.41
N ALA A 193 5.94 9.03 5.28
CA ALA A 193 6.76 9.60 6.33
C ALA A 193 5.92 10.05 7.54
N GLU A 194 4.80 10.73 7.31
CA GLU A 194 3.85 11.15 8.35
C GLU A 194 3.27 9.93 9.08
N MET A 195 2.86 8.89 8.34
CA MET A 195 2.44 7.60 8.92
C MET A 195 3.51 7.04 9.87
N GLY A 196 4.78 7.00 9.43
CA GLY A 196 5.89 6.53 10.26
C GLY A 196 6.09 7.34 11.54
N ILE A 197 5.99 8.67 11.47
CA ILE A 197 6.07 9.55 12.64
C ILE A 197 4.95 9.22 13.63
N CYS A 198 3.71 9.07 13.14
CA CYS A 198 2.57 8.74 13.99
C CYS A 198 2.77 7.38 14.66
N MET A 199 3.19 6.35 13.92
CA MET A 199 3.46 5.01 14.48
C MET A 199 4.49 5.06 15.62
N THR A 200 5.58 5.83 15.48
CA THR A 200 6.57 6.01 16.55
C THR A 200 5.97 6.62 17.80
N ASN A 201 5.21 7.68 17.64
CA ASN A 201 4.70 8.45 18.77
C ASN A 201 3.64 7.70 19.59
N VAL A 202 3.04 6.63 19.04
CA VAL A 202 2.15 5.72 19.77
C VAL A 202 2.79 4.35 20.09
N GLY A 203 4.10 4.19 19.86
CA GLY A 203 4.81 2.97 20.18
C GLY A 203 4.36 1.76 19.35
N VAL A 204 4.00 1.97 18.09
CA VAL A 204 3.83 0.90 17.09
C VAL A 204 5.20 0.54 16.52
N LEU A 205 5.53 -0.74 16.52
CA LEU A 205 6.82 -1.27 16.10
C LEU A 205 6.94 -1.34 14.57
N ALA A 206 7.99 -0.75 14.00
CA ALA A 206 8.38 -1.02 12.62
C ALA A 206 9.06 -2.40 12.52
N GLY A 207 8.29 -3.39 12.05
CA GLY A 207 8.71 -4.78 11.92
C GLY A 207 9.70 -5.02 10.79
N ASP A 208 10.48 -6.11 10.90
CA ASP A 208 11.34 -6.59 9.83
C ASP A 208 10.53 -7.47 8.87
N SER A 209 10.31 -6.97 7.66
CA SER A 209 9.54 -7.66 6.62
C SER A 209 10.42 -8.57 5.76
N ARG A 210 11.70 -8.76 6.07
CA ARG A 210 12.60 -9.65 5.29
C ARG A 210 12.40 -11.11 5.65
N ASP A 211 12.68 -12.02 4.72
CA ASP A 211 12.63 -13.45 4.98
C ASP A 211 13.83 -13.95 5.82
N GLU A 212 13.87 -15.27 6.10
CA GLU A 212 14.92 -15.91 6.90
C GLU A 212 16.33 -15.76 6.30
N LEU A 213 16.43 -15.49 4.99
CA LEU A 213 17.69 -15.24 4.29
C LEU A 213 18.04 -13.73 4.27
N GLY A 214 17.18 -12.89 4.83
CA GLY A 214 17.35 -11.43 4.86
C GLY A 214 16.94 -10.73 3.56
N ARG A 215 16.13 -11.38 2.72
CA ARG A 215 15.66 -10.83 1.43
C ARG A 215 14.38 -10.02 1.61
N GLY A 216 14.25 -8.93 0.86
CA GLY A 216 13.08 -8.05 0.93
C GLY A 216 11.79 -8.74 0.49
N ARG A 217 10.65 -8.33 1.07
CA ARG A 217 9.29 -8.77 0.64
C ARG A 217 8.40 -7.62 0.16
N PHE A 218 8.81 -6.38 0.44
CA PHE A 218 8.16 -5.15 0.01
C PHE A 218 9.16 -4.29 -0.73
N PHE A 219 8.78 -3.82 -1.91
CA PHE A 219 9.69 -3.15 -2.83
C PHE A 219 9.06 -1.86 -3.35
N PRO A 220 9.75 -0.70 -3.20
CA PRO A 220 9.17 0.60 -3.49
C PRO A 220 9.21 1.00 -4.97
N PHE A 221 9.71 0.12 -5.85
CA PHE A 221 9.85 0.37 -7.29
C PHE A 221 9.34 -0.82 -8.10
N VAL A 222 9.24 -0.63 -9.42
CA VAL A 222 8.81 -1.67 -10.37
C VAL A 222 9.74 -2.88 -10.32
N PRO A 223 9.25 -4.08 -10.67
CA PRO A 223 10.04 -5.31 -10.64
C PRO A 223 11.38 -5.20 -11.36
N ALA A 224 11.40 -4.52 -12.51
CA ALA A 224 12.61 -4.35 -13.31
C ALA A 224 13.76 -3.68 -12.52
N HIS A 225 13.46 -2.74 -11.62
CA HIS A 225 14.48 -2.07 -10.81
C HIS A 225 15.15 -3.01 -9.79
N HIS A 226 14.45 -4.06 -9.38
CA HIS A 226 14.94 -5.01 -8.38
C HIS A 226 15.46 -6.31 -9.01
N LEU A 227 15.04 -6.65 -10.23
CA LEU A 227 15.47 -7.84 -10.97
C LEU A 227 16.73 -7.60 -11.82
N VAL A 228 16.91 -6.38 -12.34
CA VAL A 228 18.00 -6.07 -13.26
C VAL A 228 19.13 -5.38 -12.51
N SER A 229 20.30 -6.04 -12.47
CA SER A 229 21.48 -5.48 -11.82
C SER A 229 21.88 -4.14 -12.45
N GLY A 230 22.23 -3.16 -11.61
CA GLY A 230 22.62 -1.82 -12.04
C GLY A 230 21.48 -0.89 -12.44
N PHE A 231 20.22 -1.35 -12.45
CA PHE A 231 19.07 -0.51 -12.83
C PHE A 231 18.84 0.61 -11.81
N ILE A 232 18.95 0.30 -10.51
CA ILE A 232 19.09 1.33 -9.48
C ILE A 232 20.57 1.72 -9.44
N GLY A 233 20.90 2.87 -10.02
CA GLY A 233 22.28 3.34 -10.09
C GLY A 233 22.94 3.44 -8.71
N GLU A 234 24.24 3.17 -8.63
CA GLU A 234 25.00 3.11 -7.36
C GLU A 234 24.94 4.41 -6.53
N LYS A 235 24.70 5.55 -7.19
CA LYS A 235 24.57 6.88 -6.56
C LYS A 235 23.12 7.26 -6.25
N SER A 236 22.19 6.32 -6.37
CA SER A 236 20.78 6.58 -6.08
C SER A 236 20.57 6.91 -4.61
N TRP A 237 19.75 7.93 -4.35
CA TRP A 237 19.28 8.28 -3.01
C TRP A 237 18.66 7.08 -2.28
N TYR A 238 18.15 6.09 -3.02
CA TYR A 238 17.55 4.87 -2.49
C TYR A 238 18.47 4.16 -1.50
N TRP A 239 19.77 4.06 -1.79
CA TRP A 239 20.74 3.39 -0.94
C TRP A 239 20.97 4.15 0.38
N ASP A 240 20.80 5.46 0.37
CA ASP A 240 20.86 6.31 1.57
C ASP A 240 19.58 6.25 2.41
N TYR A 241 18.47 5.79 1.82
CA TYR A 241 17.17 5.71 2.49
C TYR A 241 16.86 4.32 2.99
N ILE A 242 17.25 3.26 2.29
CA ILE A 242 16.93 1.89 2.68
C ILE A 242 17.49 1.57 4.07
N TYR A 243 16.63 1.03 4.94
CA TYR A 243 17.00 0.71 6.32
C TYR A 243 17.90 -0.53 6.37
N TYR A 244 17.52 -1.57 5.62
CA TYR A 244 18.27 -2.81 5.51
C TYR A 244 19.12 -2.78 4.23
N PRO A 245 20.45 -2.87 4.31
CA PRO A 245 21.30 -2.97 3.13
C PRO A 245 20.90 -4.17 2.28
N ILE A 246 20.73 -3.96 0.98
CA ILE A 246 20.46 -5.04 0.03
C ILE A 246 21.79 -5.73 -0.27
N LYS A 247 21.85 -7.04 -0.03
CA LYS A 247 22.94 -7.87 -0.53
C LYS A 247 22.65 -8.13 -2.01
N VAL A 248 23.49 -7.63 -2.90
CA VAL A 248 23.39 -7.97 -4.33
C VAL A 248 23.79 -9.44 -4.47
N VAL A 249 22.81 -10.33 -4.54
CA VAL A 249 23.06 -11.74 -4.86
C VAL A 249 23.05 -11.85 -6.38
N SER A 250 24.12 -12.41 -6.94
CA SER A 250 24.33 -12.59 -8.38
C SER A 250 23.39 -13.61 -9.04
N ASP A 251 22.46 -14.18 -8.29
CA ASP A 251 21.42 -15.05 -8.80
C ASP A 251 20.05 -14.39 -8.59
N GLY A 252 19.26 -14.27 -9.65
CA GLY A 252 17.96 -13.58 -9.63
C GLY A 252 16.86 -14.29 -8.83
N ARG A 253 17.18 -15.00 -7.73
CA ARG A 253 16.21 -15.75 -6.91
C ARG A 253 15.63 -14.94 -5.75
N ASP A 254 15.91 -13.65 -5.67
CA ASP A 254 15.51 -12.79 -4.54
C ASP A 254 14.07 -12.27 -4.58
N ILE A 255 13.30 -12.58 -5.64
CA ILE A 255 12.05 -11.88 -5.96
C ILE A 255 10.80 -12.79 -5.89
N PHE A 256 10.88 -13.94 -5.24
CA PHE A 256 9.72 -14.84 -5.14
C PHE A 256 8.63 -14.41 -4.13
N VAL A 257 8.76 -13.25 -3.47
CA VAL A 257 7.89 -12.83 -2.36
C VAL A 257 7.54 -11.34 -2.48
N LEU A 258 6.45 -10.99 -3.16
CA LEU A 258 6.30 -9.64 -3.73
C LEU A 258 5.08 -8.84 -3.27
N VAL A 259 5.35 -7.69 -2.66
CA VAL A 259 4.60 -6.44 -2.88
C VAL A 259 5.46 -5.48 -3.70
N LEU A 260 4.96 -5.02 -4.85
CA LEU A 260 5.68 -4.23 -5.86
C LEU A 260 4.91 -2.96 -6.22
N GLY A 261 5.57 -1.81 -6.37
CA GLY A 261 4.96 -0.62 -6.98
C GLY A 261 5.20 -0.56 -8.49
N LEU A 262 4.17 -0.33 -9.33
CA LEU A 262 4.24 -0.29 -10.79
C LEU A 262 4.20 1.16 -11.33
N TYR A 263 5.30 1.90 -11.24
CA TYR A 263 5.43 3.13 -12.03
C TYR A 263 5.36 2.82 -13.55
N LEU A 264 4.27 3.20 -14.21
CA LEU A 264 4.28 3.44 -15.65
C LEU A 264 5.10 4.71 -15.90
N LEU A 265 6.19 4.59 -16.66
CA LEU A 265 7.00 5.72 -17.06
C LEU A 265 6.10 6.76 -17.75
N PRO A 266 6.14 8.05 -17.37
CA PRO A 266 5.70 9.08 -18.29
C PRO A 266 6.66 9.05 -19.48
N ASP A 267 6.08 9.01 -20.68
CA ASP A 267 6.80 9.14 -21.95
C ASP A 267 7.76 10.34 -21.83
N GLN A 268 9.06 10.09 -21.95
CA GLN A 268 10.03 11.17 -22.07
C GLN A 268 10.01 11.65 -23.52
N SER A 269 9.21 12.67 -23.77
CA SER A 269 9.36 13.58 -24.92
C SER A 269 9.90 14.92 -24.44
#